data_AF-A0AAE4ZC04-F1
#
_entry.id   AF-A0AAE4ZC04-F1
#
_cell.length_a   1.000
_cell.length_b   1.000
_cell.length_c   1.000
_cell.angle_alpha   90.00
_cell.angle_beta   90.00
_cell.angle_gamma   90.00
#
_symmetry.space_group_name_H-M   'P 1'
#
loop_
_entity.id
_entity.type
_entity.pdbx_description
1 polymer ?
#
loop_
_entity_poly.entity_id
_entity_poly.type
_entity_poly.pdbx_seq_one_letter_code
_entity_poly.pdbx_strand_id
1 'polypeptide(L)'
;MTAQIPDRLRFERKLFDLIGIAGEGLFDPGEHGMNPVPPHSACCRGFVCTYTVVYGMLQVEYLDINLREGIARAAGGAQAPPLNRTEPTSRNGDCDFDTSYDRVRLGVPFTGKLLIARQFADDRYFDWWFDSLLRYLEVHELEFEDGKLISVIDISGKVAQDRQKALRELEARNGHSLRR
;
A
#
# COMPACT_ATOMS: atom_id res chain seq x y z
N MET A 1 5.89 17.17 5.14
CA MET A 1 5.35 16.46 3.97
C MET A 1 4.94 15.09 4.47
N THR A 2 3.63 14.79 4.49
CA THR A 2 3.12 13.53 5.06
C THR A 2 3.20 12.44 3.99
N ALA A 3 3.68 11.26 4.34
CA ALA A 3 3.71 10.13 3.41
C ALA A 3 2.29 9.66 3.07
N GLN A 4 2.07 9.28 1.82
CA GLN A 4 0.82 8.65 1.37
C GLN A 4 0.63 7.30 2.08
N ILE A 5 -0.57 7.02 2.57
CA ILE A 5 -0.94 5.70 3.10
C ILE A 5 -0.76 4.67 1.96
N PRO A 6 0.06 3.63 2.16
CA PRO A 6 0.29 2.62 1.13
C PRO A 6 -0.93 1.70 0.98
N ASP A 7 -1.12 1.19 -0.24
CA ASP A 7 -1.91 -0.01 -0.43
C ASP A 7 -1.23 -1.19 0.26
N ARG A 8 -1.96 -2.27 0.52
CA ARG A 8 -1.45 -3.43 1.24
C ARG A 8 -1.69 -4.71 0.47
N LEU A 9 -0.87 -5.72 0.72
CA LEU A 9 -1.05 -7.08 0.20
C LEU A 9 -1.04 -8.08 1.35
N ARG A 10 -2.07 -8.92 1.42
CA ARG A 10 -2.08 -10.10 2.27
C ARG A 10 -1.43 -11.27 1.53
N PHE A 11 -0.22 -11.62 1.96
CA PHE A 11 0.60 -12.70 1.40
C PHE A 11 1.01 -13.65 2.54
N GLU A 12 0.90 -14.97 2.32
CA GLU A 12 1.21 -16.00 3.33
C GLU A 12 0.62 -15.73 4.74
N ARG A 13 -0.65 -15.26 4.79
CA ARG A 13 -1.38 -14.89 6.02
C ARG A 13 -0.81 -13.67 6.78
N LYS A 14 0.22 -13.02 6.25
CA LYS A 14 0.79 -11.78 6.76
C LYS A 14 0.30 -10.60 5.91
N LEU A 15 0.19 -9.43 6.53
CA LEU A 15 -0.10 -8.18 5.82
C LEU A 15 1.21 -7.44 5.57
N PHE A 16 1.41 -7.00 4.34
CA PHE A 16 2.56 -6.22 3.89
C PHE A 16 2.08 -4.89 3.32
N ASP A 17 2.90 -3.85 3.47
CA ASP A 17 2.72 -2.60 2.74
C ASP A 17 3.25 -2.78 1.32
N LEU A 18 2.51 -2.27 0.33
CA LEU A 18 2.93 -2.21 -1.06
C LEU A 18 3.79 -0.95 -1.25
N ILE A 19 5.09 -1.17 -1.42
CA ILE A 19 6.09 -0.09 -1.42
C ILE A 19 6.72 0.17 -2.79
N GLY A 20 6.45 -0.69 -3.78
CA GLY A 20 6.91 -0.53 -5.15
C GLY A 20 5.99 -1.22 -6.14
N ILE A 21 5.78 -0.56 -7.28
CA ILE A 21 4.93 -1.04 -8.37
C ILE A 21 5.70 -0.79 -9.66
N ALA A 22 5.86 -1.84 -10.48
CA ALA A 22 6.42 -1.75 -11.82
C ALA A 22 5.56 -2.61 -12.76
N GLY A 23 4.56 -2.00 -13.39
CA GLY A 23 3.59 -2.70 -14.23
C GLY A 23 2.30 -1.90 -14.39
N GLU A 24 1.26 -2.56 -14.89
CA GLU A 24 -0.05 -1.96 -15.16
C GLU A 24 -1.20 -2.93 -14.82
N GLY A 25 -2.42 -2.40 -14.76
CA GLY A 25 -3.62 -3.20 -14.46
C GLY A 25 -3.89 -3.44 -12.98
N LEU A 26 -3.33 -2.60 -12.09
CA LEU A 26 -3.82 -2.52 -10.70
C LEU A 26 -5.21 -1.88 -10.65
N PHE A 27 -5.89 -2.08 -9.52
CA PHE A 27 -7.24 -1.56 -9.33
C PHE A 27 -7.30 -0.03 -9.47
N ASP A 28 -8.18 0.43 -10.35
CA ASP A 28 -8.55 1.83 -10.51
C ASP A 28 -10.05 2.02 -10.20
N PRO A 29 -10.41 2.78 -9.15
CA PRO A 29 -11.81 3.13 -8.89
C PRO A 29 -12.53 3.75 -10.11
N GLY A 30 -11.82 4.48 -10.96
CA GLY A 30 -12.38 5.14 -12.16
C GLY A 30 -12.98 4.15 -13.15
N GLU A 31 -12.35 2.98 -13.33
CA GLU A 31 -12.86 1.89 -14.18
C GLU A 31 -14.16 1.28 -13.65
N HIS A 32 -14.49 1.54 -12.39
CA HIS A 32 -15.70 1.09 -11.71
C HIS A 32 -16.72 2.21 -11.47
N GLY A 33 -16.57 3.36 -12.15
CA GLY A 33 -17.49 4.49 -12.04
C GLY A 33 -17.39 5.24 -10.71
N MET A 34 -16.27 5.11 -10.00
CA MET A 34 -15.99 5.80 -8.74
C MET A 34 -14.93 6.88 -8.96
N ASN A 35 -15.19 8.08 -8.44
CA ASN A 35 -14.25 9.21 -8.48
C ASN A 35 -13.84 9.55 -7.04
N PRO A 36 -12.70 9.01 -6.55
CA PRO A 36 -12.25 9.27 -5.19
C PRO A 36 -11.89 10.73 -4.97
N VAL A 37 -12.15 11.24 -3.77
CA VAL A 37 -11.74 12.58 -3.34
C VAL A 37 -10.83 12.50 -2.11
N PRO A 38 -9.73 13.27 -2.04
CA PRO A 38 -8.78 13.18 -0.94
C PRO A 38 -9.42 13.48 0.42
N PRO A 39 -9.36 12.58 1.43
CA PRO A 39 -9.87 12.90 2.76
C PRO A 39 -8.89 13.74 3.59
N HIS A 40 -7.57 13.61 3.36
CA HIS A 40 -6.51 14.35 4.05
C HIS A 40 -5.18 14.23 3.29
N SER A 41 -4.15 14.97 3.70
CA SER A 41 -2.83 15.04 3.03
C SER A 41 -2.02 13.73 3.04
N ALA A 42 -2.38 12.78 3.90
CA ALA A 42 -1.79 11.43 3.90
C ALA A 42 -2.54 10.46 2.96
N CYS A 43 -3.65 10.87 2.33
CA CYS A 43 -4.36 10.06 1.35
C CYS A 43 -4.83 10.92 0.16
N CYS A 44 -3.88 11.49 -0.57
CA CYS A 44 -4.15 12.31 -1.76
C CYS A 44 -4.84 11.53 -2.90
N ARG A 45 -4.73 10.19 -2.91
CA ARG A 45 -5.47 9.34 -3.88
C ARG A 45 -6.97 9.23 -3.58
N GLY A 46 -7.41 9.49 -2.35
CA GLY A 46 -8.81 9.32 -1.96
C GLY A 46 -9.25 7.87 -1.70
N PHE A 47 -8.37 6.88 -1.88
CA PHE A 47 -8.66 5.46 -1.62
C PHE A 47 -7.41 4.69 -1.21
N VAL A 48 -7.62 3.56 -0.53
CA VAL A 48 -6.61 2.57 -0.16
C VAL A 48 -7.15 1.17 -0.43
N CYS A 49 -6.36 0.35 -1.11
CA CYS A 49 -6.68 -1.04 -1.41
C CYS A 49 -5.90 -1.99 -0.50
N THR A 50 -6.56 -3.03 -0.04
CA THR A 50 -5.88 -4.25 0.43
C THR A 50 -6.15 -5.36 -0.55
N TYR A 51 -5.08 -5.84 -1.16
CA TYR A 51 -5.07 -6.98 -2.07
C TYR A 51 -4.82 -8.28 -1.31
N THR A 52 -5.13 -9.40 -1.93
CA THR A 52 -4.77 -10.74 -1.47
C THR A 52 -4.42 -11.62 -2.66
N VAL A 53 -3.60 -12.65 -2.43
CA VAL A 53 -3.36 -13.71 -3.42
C VAL A 53 -4.13 -14.96 -3.00
N VAL A 54 -5.14 -15.33 -3.78
CA VAL A 54 -6.01 -16.48 -3.53
C VAL A 54 -5.94 -17.42 -4.72
N TYR A 55 -5.59 -18.69 -4.47
CA TYR A 55 -5.34 -19.69 -5.52
C TYR A 55 -4.35 -19.22 -6.60
N GLY A 56 -3.36 -18.41 -6.20
CA GLY A 56 -2.37 -17.82 -7.12
C GLY A 56 -2.86 -16.61 -7.91
N MET A 57 -4.08 -16.13 -7.67
CA MET A 57 -4.64 -14.95 -8.36
C MET A 57 -4.68 -13.73 -7.43
N LEU A 58 -4.25 -12.58 -7.94
CA LEU A 58 -4.35 -11.29 -7.28
C LEU A 58 -5.80 -10.81 -7.28
N GLN A 59 -6.29 -10.42 -6.11
CA GLN A 59 -7.65 -9.94 -5.93
C GLN A 59 -7.69 -8.74 -4.98
N VAL A 60 -8.64 -7.84 -5.17
CA VAL A 60 -9.02 -6.87 -4.14
C VAL A 60 -9.77 -7.59 -3.03
N GLU A 61 -9.24 -7.53 -1.82
CA GLU A 61 -9.88 -8.06 -0.61
C GLU A 61 -10.72 -6.96 0.07
N TYR A 62 -10.11 -5.79 0.28
CA TYR A 62 -10.73 -4.62 0.90
C TYR A 62 -10.46 -3.36 0.09
N LEU A 63 -11.45 -2.47 0.07
CA LEU A 63 -11.32 -1.12 -0.46
C LEU A 63 -11.90 -0.15 0.56
N ASP A 64 -11.08 0.77 1.07
CA ASP A 64 -11.56 1.96 1.76
C ASP A 64 -11.42 3.14 0.79
N ILE A 65 -12.51 3.88 0.56
CA ILE A 65 -12.58 4.95 -0.43
C ILE A 65 -13.40 6.11 0.11
N ASN A 66 -13.00 7.31 -0.28
CA ASN A 66 -13.73 8.51 0.03
C ASN A 66 -14.32 9.07 -1.26
N LEU A 67 -15.65 9.18 -1.32
CA LEU A 67 -16.38 9.64 -2.52
C LEU A 67 -16.98 11.03 -2.36
N ARG A 68 -16.90 11.63 -1.16
CA ARG A 68 -17.49 12.93 -0.86
C ARG A 68 -16.53 13.86 -0.12
N GLU A 69 -16.77 15.15 -0.29
CA GLU A 69 -16.04 16.21 0.40
C GLU A 69 -16.93 16.91 1.44
N GLY A 70 -16.31 17.43 2.51
CA GLY A 70 -16.94 18.37 3.45
C GLY A 70 -18.28 17.91 4.03
N ILE A 71 -19.27 18.81 4.03
CA ILE A 71 -20.60 18.62 4.67
C ILE A 71 -21.39 17.47 4.03
N ALA A 72 -21.13 17.12 2.77
CA ALA A 72 -21.78 15.98 2.09
C ALA A 72 -21.39 14.61 2.68
N ARG A 73 -20.24 14.51 3.37
CA ARG A 73 -19.91 13.32 4.19
C ARG A 73 -20.87 13.17 5.37
N ALA A 74 -21.21 14.29 6.03
CA ALA A 74 -22.06 14.29 7.22
C ALA A 74 -23.55 14.09 6.91
N ALA A 75 -24.01 14.45 5.71
CA ALA A 75 -25.42 14.42 5.33
C ALA A 75 -25.95 13.02 4.92
N GLY A 76 -25.08 12.02 4.72
CA GLY A 76 -25.48 10.71 4.16
C GLY A 76 -25.93 10.79 2.68
N GLY A 77 -26.06 9.65 2.00
CA GLY A 77 -26.86 9.56 0.76
C GLY A 77 -26.20 9.40 -0.61
N ALA A 78 -24.89 9.53 -0.81
CA ALA A 78 -24.27 9.05 -2.06
C ALA A 78 -24.20 7.53 -2.10
N GLN A 79 -24.76 6.96 -3.15
CA GLN A 79 -24.84 5.53 -3.40
C GLN A 79 -23.59 5.13 -4.18
N ALA A 80 -22.55 4.67 -3.47
CA ALA A 80 -21.42 4.07 -4.14
C ALA A 80 -21.93 2.83 -4.92
N PRO A 81 -21.46 2.58 -6.15
CA PRO A 81 -21.92 1.43 -6.90
C PRO A 81 -21.47 0.13 -6.22
N PRO A 82 -22.22 -0.99 -6.32
CA PRO A 82 -21.72 -2.29 -5.91
C PRO A 82 -20.44 -2.64 -6.68
N LEU A 83 -19.43 -3.16 -5.97
CA LEU A 83 -18.16 -3.57 -6.55
C LEU A 83 -18.07 -5.10 -6.55
N ASN A 84 -18.06 -5.73 -7.72
CA ASN A 84 -18.07 -7.20 -7.86
C ASN A 84 -19.19 -7.89 -7.04
N ARG A 85 -20.41 -7.33 -7.06
CA ARG A 85 -21.58 -7.77 -6.26
C ARG A 85 -21.42 -7.60 -4.75
N THR A 86 -20.38 -6.92 -4.28
CA THR A 86 -20.23 -6.50 -2.89
C THR A 86 -20.84 -5.12 -2.72
N GLU A 87 -21.81 -5.02 -1.82
CA GLU A 87 -22.45 -3.76 -1.46
C GLU A 87 -21.50 -2.88 -0.64
N PRO A 88 -21.49 -1.55 -0.87
CA PRO A 88 -20.72 -0.63 -0.06
C PRO A 88 -21.29 -0.55 1.36
N THR A 89 -20.40 -0.38 2.33
CA THR A 89 -20.76 0.04 3.68
C THR A 89 -20.44 1.51 3.82
N SER A 90 -21.47 2.35 3.96
CA SER A 90 -21.30 3.77 4.32
C SER A 90 -20.80 3.91 5.76
N ARG A 91 -19.80 4.75 5.96
CA ARG A 91 -19.25 5.10 7.27
C ARG A 91 -19.49 6.59 7.53
N ASN A 92 -20.02 6.90 8.72
CA ASN A 92 -20.28 8.25 9.17
C ASN A 92 -19.35 8.60 10.35
N GLY A 93 -19.06 9.88 10.57
CA GLY A 93 -18.28 10.37 11.72
C GLY A 93 -16.78 10.54 11.41
N ASP A 94 -15.93 10.36 12.43
CA ASP A 94 -14.47 10.60 12.39
C ASP A 94 -13.66 9.52 11.63
N CYS A 95 -14.27 8.83 10.67
CA CYS A 95 -13.58 7.83 9.86
C CYS A 95 -12.80 8.50 8.71
N ASP A 96 -11.58 8.03 8.45
CA ASP A 96 -10.74 8.54 7.36
C ASP A 96 -11.44 8.42 6.00
N PHE A 97 -12.25 7.37 5.80
CA PHE A 97 -12.99 7.06 4.57
C PHE A 97 -14.51 7.01 4.81
N ASP A 98 -15.31 7.50 3.86
CA ASP A 98 -16.78 7.50 3.95
C ASP A 98 -17.43 6.21 3.45
N THR A 99 -16.68 5.39 2.73
CA THR A 99 -17.17 4.19 2.06
C THR A 99 -16.15 3.08 2.19
N SER A 100 -16.61 1.87 2.47
CA SER A 100 -15.76 0.69 2.47
C SER A 100 -16.42 -0.52 1.85
N TYR A 101 -15.62 -1.37 1.22
CA TYR A 101 -16.02 -2.66 0.71
C TYR A 101 -15.17 -3.75 1.38
N ASP A 102 -15.83 -4.78 1.90
CA ASP A 102 -15.22 -5.94 2.56
C ASP A 102 -15.45 -7.19 1.71
N ARG A 103 -14.42 -8.03 1.56
CA ARG A 103 -14.43 -9.28 0.77
C ARG A 103 -14.93 -9.08 -0.65
N VAL A 104 -14.37 -8.08 -1.36
CA VAL A 104 -14.74 -7.77 -2.74
C VAL A 104 -14.49 -8.95 -3.68
N ARG A 105 -13.36 -9.66 -3.51
CA ARG A 105 -12.95 -10.81 -4.35
C ARG A 105 -12.91 -10.47 -5.84
N LEU A 106 -12.60 -9.21 -6.17
CA LEU A 106 -12.47 -8.75 -7.54
C LEU A 106 -11.09 -9.15 -8.04
N GLY A 107 -11.03 -9.94 -9.12
CA GLY A 107 -9.79 -10.27 -9.80
C GLY A 107 -9.13 -9.03 -10.39
N VAL A 108 -7.82 -8.92 -10.23
CA VAL A 108 -7.02 -7.79 -10.72
C VAL A 108 -6.08 -8.31 -11.81
N PRO A 109 -6.26 -7.93 -13.09
CA PRO A 109 -5.45 -8.42 -14.22
C PRO A 109 -4.07 -7.73 -14.27
N PHE A 110 -3.41 -7.59 -13.12
CA PHE A 110 -2.13 -6.92 -13.00
C PHE A 110 -1.04 -7.73 -13.69
N THR A 111 -0.24 -7.05 -14.51
CA THR A 111 0.96 -7.62 -15.13
C THR A 111 2.17 -6.77 -14.78
N GLY A 112 3.19 -7.41 -14.20
CA GLY A 112 4.41 -6.76 -13.76
C GLY A 112 4.83 -7.20 -12.36
N LYS A 113 5.55 -6.31 -11.66
CA LYS A 113 6.17 -6.60 -10.36
C LYS A 113 5.61 -5.72 -9.26
N LEU A 114 5.37 -6.35 -8.11
CA LEU A 114 5.02 -5.71 -6.85
C LEU A 114 6.13 -5.94 -5.83
N LEU A 115 6.52 -4.88 -5.14
CA LEU A 115 7.43 -4.94 -4.01
C LEU A 115 6.64 -4.75 -2.73
N ILE A 116 6.60 -5.78 -1.90
CA ILE A 116 5.87 -5.77 -0.64
C ILE A 116 6.85 -5.85 0.53
N ALA A 117 6.56 -5.13 1.60
CA ALA A 117 7.44 -5.08 2.75
C ALA A 117 6.69 -5.00 4.08
N ARG A 118 7.31 -5.53 5.14
CA ARG A 118 6.73 -5.56 6.49
C ARG A 118 7.83 -5.47 7.53
N GLN A 119 7.42 -4.99 8.71
CA GLN A 119 8.20 -4.87 9.95
C GLN A 119 9.33 -3.86 9.82
N PHE A 120 9.30 -2.81 10.63
CA PHE A 120 10.37 -1.83 10.65
C PHE A 120 11.56 -2.34 11.47
N ALA A 121 12.77 -2.15 10.94
CA ALA A 121 14.01 -2.63 11.53
C ALA A 121 14.40 -1.90 12.82
N ASP A 122 14.05 -0.61 12.92
CA ASP A 122 14.05 0.28 14.09
C ASP A 122 13.91 1.72 13.55
N ASP A 123 12.94 2.51 14.02
CA ASP A 123 12.72 3.88 13.52
C ASP A 123 13.80 4.88 13.94
N ARG A 124 14.68 4.52 14.90
CA ARG A 124 15.64 5.45 15.51
C ARG A 124 16.85 5.81 14.64
N TYR A 125 17.11 5.06 13.57
CA TYR A 125 18.26 5.28 12.68
C TYR A 125 17.89 5.87 11.32
N PHE A 126 16.60 6.00 11.03
CA PHE A 126 16.11 6.44 9.74
C PHE A 126 15.44 7.79 9.88
N ASP A 127 16.27 8.84 9.92
CA ASP A 127 15.80 10.18 9.57
C ASP A 127 15.16 10.14 8.16
N TRP A 128 14.35 11.16 7.85
CA TRP A 128 13.64 11.39 6.58
C TRP A 128 14.47 11.25 5.28
N TRP A 129 15.77 11.04 5.39
CA TRP A 129 16.75 10.92 4.30
C TRP A 129 16.95 9.49 3.79
N PHE A 130 16.54 8.46 4.53
CA PHE A 130 16.76 7.07 4.12
C PHE A 130 15.65 6.54 3.22
N ASP A 131 16.05 5.78 2.20
CA ASP A 131 15.12 5.06 1.33
C ASP A 131 14.16 4.21 2.17
N SER A 132 12.87 4.43 1.95
CA SER A 132 11.76 3.73 2.62
C SER A 132 11.94 2.21 2.63
N LEU A 133 12.59 1.64 1.60
CA LEU A 133 12.85 0.22 1.46
C LEU A 133 13.74 -0.34 2.59
N LEU A 134 14.80 0.38 2.96
CA LEU A 134 15.80 -0.10 3.92
C LEU A 134 15.28 -0.17 5.35
N ARG A 135 14.14 0.47 5.62
CA ARG A 135 13.46 0.43 6.91
C ARG A 135 12.81 -0.91 7.19
N TYR A 136 12.51 -1.71 6.17
CA TYR A 136 11.78 -2.97 6.33
C TYR A 136 12.70 -4.16 6.56
N LEU A 137 12.24 -5.11 7.38
CA LEU A 137 12.95 -6.35 7.71
C LEU A 137 12.60 -7.50 6.76
N GLU A 138 11.35 -7.57 6.35
CA GLU A 138 10.84 -8.61 5.46
C GLU A 138 10.40 -7.95 4.16
N VAL A 139 11.02 -8.34 3.03
CA VAL A 139 10.77 -7.75 1.71
C VAL A 139 10.72 -8.84 0.65
N HIS A 140 9.63 -8.87 -0.11
CA HIS A 140 9.42 -9.80 -1.20
C HIS A 140 9.12 -9.06 -2.51
N GLU A 141 9.75 -9.51 -3.59
CA GLU A 141 9.37 -9.15 -4.96
C GLU A 141 8.44 -10.23 -5.51
N LEU A 142 7.25 -9.82 -5.94
CA LEU A 142 6.24 -10.69 -6.51
C LEU A 142 6.02 -10.31 -7.97
N GLU A 143 6.00 -11.29 -8.86
CA GLU A 143 5.76 -11.08 -10.28
C GLU A 143 4.45 -11.71 -10.71
N PHE A 144 3.66 -10.97 -11.47
CA PHE A 144 2.35 -11.35 -11.93
C PHE A 144 2.22 -11.23 -13.45
N GLU A 145 1.43 -12.11 -14.03
CA GLU A 145 0.98 -12.07 -15.43
C GLU A 145 -0.53 -12.28 -15.45
N ASP A 146 -1.28 -11.29 -15.95
CA ASP A 146 -2.76 -11.29 -15.95
C ASP A 146 -3.37 -11.64 -14.58
N GLY A 147 -2.81 -11.04 -13.53
CA GLY A 147 -3.22 -11.28 -12.15
C GLY A 147 -2.75 -12.60 -11.55
N LYS A 148 -2.14 -13.50 -12.32
CA LYS A 148 -1.60 -14.76 -11.83
C LYS A 148 -0.18 -14.56 -11.29
N LEU A 149 0.06 -14.99 -10.06
CA LEU A 149 1.38 -15.00 -9.44
C LEU A 149 2.26 -16.05 -10.13
N ILE A 150 3.36 -15.60 -10.76
CA ILE A 150 4.29 -16.46 -11.49
C ILE A 150 5.66 -16.60 -10.80
N SER A 151 6.05 -15.63 -9.96
CA SER A 151 7.32 -15.66 -9.24
C SER A 151 7.22 -14.96 -7.88
N VAL A 152 7.97 -15.47 -6.90
CA VAL A 152 8.17 -14.86 -5.59
C VAL A 152 9.66 -14.94 -5.26
N ILE A 153 10.26 -13.80 -4.94
CA ILE A 153 11.66 -13.70 -4.56
C ILE A 153 11.75 -12.98 -3.22
N ASP A 154 12.24 -13.69 -2.20
CA ASP A 154 12.61 -13.07 -0.93
C ASP A 154 13.93 -12.31 -1.12
N ILE A 155 13.88 -10.98 -1.02
CA ILE A 155 15.04 -10.11 -1.13
C ILE A 155 15.46 -9.52 0.23
N SER A 156 14.88 -9.98 1.34
CA SER A 156 15.14 -9.49 2.70
C SER A 156 16.63 -9.51 3.04
N GLY A 157 17.34 -10.56 2.63
CA GLY A 157 18.79 -10.68 2.84
C GLY A 157 19.60 -9.61 2.11
N LYS A 158 19.22 -9.27 0.87
CA LYS A 158 19.85 -8.19 0.10
C LYS A 158 19.57 -6.83 0.74
N VAL A 159 18.32 -6.57 1.09
CA VAL A 159 17.91 -5.35 1.79
C VAL A 159 18.66 -5.18 3.11
N ALA A 160 18.87 -6.27 3.87
CA ALA A 160 19.65 -6.24 5.10
C ALA A 160 21.13 -5.87 4.87
N GLN A 161 21.76 -6.37 3.80
CA GLN A 161 23.13 -6.01 3.43
C GLN A 161 23.24 -4.54 3.04
N ASP A 162 22.33 -4.06 2.20
CA ASP A 162 22.28 -2.66 1.77
C ASP A 162 22.05 -1.73 2.96
N ARG A 163 21.18 -2.11 3.89
CA ARG A 163 20.95 -1.40 5.16
C ARG A 163 22.23 -1.31 5.99
N GLN A 164 22.95 -2.42 6.17
CA GLN A 164 24.21 -2.42 6.93
C GLN A 164 25.28 -1.54 6.28
N LYS A 165 25.39 -1.59 4.96
CA LYS A 165 26.34 -0.75 4.22
C LYS A 165 26.02 0.74 4.42
N ALA A 166 24.76 1.11 4.28
CA ALA A 166 24.32 2.49 4.41
C ALA A 166 24.48 3.02 5.85
N LEU A 167 24.26 2.18 6.88
CA LEU A 167 24.55 2.51 8.28
C LEU A 167 26.04 2.78 8.51
N ARG A 168 26.93 1.93 7.99
CA ARG A 168 28.38 2.14 8.11
C ARG A 168 28.84 3.44 7.44
N GLU A 169 28.26 3.77 6.29
CA GLU A 169 28.54 5.03 5.59
C GLU A 169 28.09 6.26 6.39
N LEU A 170 26.92 6.20 7.04
CA LEU A 170 26.45 7.24 7.95
C LEU A 170 27.37 7.41 9.17
N GLU A 171 27.76 6.31 9.81
CA GLU A 171 28.67 6.34 10.96
C GLU A 171 30.03 6.95 10.58
N ALA A 172 30.57 6.62 9.41
CA ALA A 172 31.81 7.20 8.91
C ALA A 172 31.71 8.73 8.68
N ARG A 173 30.55 9.21 8.19
CA ARG A 173 30.27 10.64 7.98
C ARG A 173 30.09 11.38 9.31
N ASN A 174 29.32 10.84 10.23
CA ASN A 174 29.03 11.46 11.52
C ASN A 174 30.23 11.40 12.48
N GLY A 175 31.04 10.34 12.40
CA GLY A 175 32.30 10.23 13.14
C GLY A 175 33.37 11.25 12.72
N HIS A 176 33.30 11.79 11.50
CA HIS A 176 34.13 12.92 11.06
C HIS A 176 33.64 14.28 11.58
N SER A 177 32.37 14.40 11.99
CA SER A 177 31.80 15.64 12.51
C SER A 177 32.07 15.87 14.02
N LEU A 178 32.49 14.84 14.76
CA LEU A 178 32.77 14.91 16.21
C LEU A 178 34.28 15.04 16.54
N ARG A 179 35.13 15.24 15.53
CA ARG A 179 36.54 15.59 15.67
C ARG A 179 36.80 17.00 15.13
N ARG A 180 36.27 18.02 15.80
CA ARG A 180 36.77 19.40 15.73
C ARG A 180 36.63 20.06 17.09
#